data_AF-A0A533X2U0-F1
#
_entry.id   AF-A0A533X2U0-F1
#
_cell.length_a   1.000
_cell.length_b   1.000
_cell.length_c   1.000
_cell.angle_alpha   90.00
_cell.angle_beta   90.00
_cell.angle_gamma   90.00
#
_symmetry.space_group_name_H-M   'P 1'
#
loop_
_entity.id
_entity.type
_entity.pdbx_description
1 polymer ?
#
loop_
_entity_poly.entity_id
_entity_poly.type
_entity_poly.pdbx_seq_one_letter_code
_entity_poly.pdbx_strand_id
1 'polypeptide(L)'
;MSLDYVKFSPGFERFMPKEYRDMVEHGPFGKKVTVSQMGSFKEILEEHPMCAGCAMTLFIRLAIISFPNPEDTITVGTAGCGRLAISQAAIPFVYGNYGDQNGVASGLSRGLRLR
;
A
#
# COMPACT_ATOMS: atom_id res chain seq x y z
N MET A 1 6.45 -8.60 -9.59
CA MET A 1 7.42 -7.51 -9.87
C MET A 1 8.58 -7.72 -8.91
N SER A 2 9.82 -7.44 -9.30
CA SER A 2 10.95 -7.58 -8.35
C SER A 2 10.83 -6.50 -7.26
N LEU A 3 11.23 -6.81 -6.02
CA LEU A 3 11.33 -5.86 -4.88
C LEU A 3 12.29 -4.67 -5.13
N ASP A 4 12.84 -4.56 -6.34
CA ASP A 4 13.78 -3.54 -6.75
C ASP A 4 13.23 -2.10 -6.71
N TYR A 5 11.91 -1.91 -6.64
CA TYR A 5 11.31 -0.58 -6.51
C TYR A 5 11.26 -0.06 -5.05
N VAL A 6 11.57 -0.90 -4.05
CA VAL A 6 11.65 -0.53 -2.62
C VAL A 6 13.11 -0.31 -2.21
N LYS A 7 13.94 0.18 -3.12
CA LYS A 7 15.35 0.50 -2.88
C LYS A 7 15.59 1.98 -3.15
N PHE A 8 16.48 2.60 -2.40
CA PHE A 8 16.91 3.95 -2.72
C PHE A 8 17.71 3.96 -4.03
N SER A 9 17.55 5.02 -4.81
CA SER A 9 18.54 5.38 -5.80
C SER A 9 19.90 5.60 -5.09
N PRO A 10 20.99 4.95 -5.56
CA PRO A 10 22.30 5.08 -4.92
C PRO A 10 22.69 6.55 -4.71
N GLY A 11 23.13 6.89 -3.49
CA GLY A 11 23.54 8.25 -3.11
C GLY A 11 22.42 9.19 -2.65
N PHE A 12 21.15 8.81 -2.77
CA PHE A 12 20.01 9.63 -2.35
C PHE A 12 19.46 9.32 -0.95
N GLU A 13 19.92 8.25 -0.31
CA GLU A 13 19.42 7.74 0.97
C GLU A 13 19.36 8.81 2.08
N ARG A 14 20.42 9.65 2.19
CA ARG A 14 20.47 10.74 3.18
C ARG A 14 19.45 11.86 2.95
N PHE A 15 18.91 11.97 1.74
CA PHE A 15 17.96 13.00 1.34
C PHE A 15 16.51 12.51 1.36
N MET A 16 16.30 11.20 1.53
CA MET A 16 14.96 10.65 1.61
C MET A 16 14.30 11.01 2.95
N PRO A 17 12.97 11.24 2.97
CA PRO A 17 12.22 11.41 4.20
C PRO A 17 12.44 10.23 5.14
N LYS A 18 12.47 10.49 6.45
CA LYS A 18 12.69 9.44 7.45
C LYS A 18 11.68 8.31 7.30
N GLU A 19 10.42 8.65 7.01
CA GLU A 19 9.32 7.71 6.85
C GLU A 19 9.56 6.74 5.70
N TYR A 20 10.12 7.24 4.58
CA TYR A 20 10.47 6.40 3.44
C TYR A 20 11.68 5.53 3.76
N ARG A 21 12.65 6.04 4.51
CA ARG A 21 13.81 5.23 4.92
C ARG A 21 13.40 4.09 5.85
N ASP A 22 12.59 4.41 6.85
CA ASP A 22 12.05 3.44 7.80
C ASP A 22 11.21 2.37 7.05
N MET A 23 10.51 2.73 5.97
CA MET A 23 9.78 1.79 5.12
C MET A 23 10.69 0.79 4.41
N VAL A 24 11.82 1.26 3.87
CA VAL A 24 12.78 0.39 3.17
C VAL A 24 13.50 -0.55 4.15
N GLU A 25 13.91 -0.04 5.31
CA GLU A 25 14.69 -0.81 6.29
C GLU A 25 13.81 -1.72 7.17
N HIS A 26 12.69 -1.19 7.66
CA HIS A 26 11.84 -1.82 8.67
C HIS A 26 10.46 -2.21 8.15
N GLY A 27 10.16 -2.02 6.87
CA GLY A 27 8.89 -2.42 6.27
C GLY A 27 8.71 -3.94 6.16
N PRO A 28 7.48 -4.38 5.85
CA PRO A 28 7.12 -5.79 5.73
C PRO A 28 7.40 -6.41 4.36
N PHE A 29 7.83 -5.62 3.37
CA PHE A 29 8.05 -6.11 2.00
C PHE A 29 9.08 -7.25 1.96
N GLY A 30 8.77 -8.32 1.23
CA GLY A 30 9.60 -9.53 1.16
C GLY A 30 9.64 -10.37 2.45
N LYS A 31 8.91 -9.99 3.50
CA LYS A 31 8.82 -10.72 4.78
C LYS A 31 7.41 -11.30 4.94
N LYS A 32 7.31 -12.49 5.52
CA LYS A 32 6.02 -13.05 5.96
C LYS A 32 5.67 -12.49 7.33
N VAL A 33 4.78 -11.49 7.35
CA VAL A 33 4.28 -10.87 8.58
C VAL A 33 2.82 -11.26 8.81
N THR A 34 2.40 -11.31 10.08
CA THR A 34 1.01 -11.58 10.46
C THR A 34 0.40 -10.39 11.21
N VAL A 35 -0.93 -10.33 11.27
CA VAL A 35 -1.67 -9.29 12.01
C VAL A 35 -1.26 -9.21 13.49
N SER A 36 -0.89 -10.33 14.10
CA SER A 36 -0.38 -10.37 15.48
C SER A 36 0.95 -9.63 15.70
N GLN A 37 1.69 -9.34 14.62
CA GLN A 37 2.97 -8.64 14.65
C GLN A 37 2.82 -7.14 14.31
N MET A 38 1.60 -6.62 14.20
CA MET A 38 1.36 -5.18 14.01
C MET A 38 2.06 -4.34 15.09
N GLY A 39 2.59 -3.19 14.68
CA GLY A 39 3.39 -2.32 15.54
C GLY A 39 4.84 -2.78 15.79
N SER A 40 5.25 -3.98 15.34
CA SER A 40 6.66 -4.43 15.45
C SER A 40 7.54 -4.07 14.25
N PHE A 41 6.93 -3.50 13.20
CA PHE A 41 7.59 -3.13 11.95
C PHE A 41 6.93 -1.86 11.38
N LYS A 42 7.56 -1.21 10.39
CA LYS A 42 7.00 -0.02 9.73
C LYS A 42 5.80 -0.42 8.87
N GLU A 43 4.60 0.04 9.22
CA GLU A 43 3.38 -0.43 8.56
C GLU A 43 3.13 0.23 7.21
N ILE A 44 2.57 -0.53 6.26
CA ILE A 44 2.27 -0.07 4.90
C ILE A 44 1.35 1.15 4.91
N LEU A 45 0.42 1.23 5.86
CA LEU A 45 -0.46 2.37 6.10
C LEU A 45 -0.34 2.80 7.56
N GLU A 46 0.38 3.89 7.81
CA GLU A 46 0.61 4.42 9.16
C GLU A 46 -0.05 5.79 9.35
N GLU A 47 0.28 6.75 8.48
CA GLU A 47 -0.31 8.09 8.51
C GLU A 47 -1.39 8.25 7.44
N HIS A 48 -2.50 8.87 7.81
CA HIS A 48 -3.63 9.12 6.92
C HIS A 48 -4.51 10.27 7.44
N PRO A 49 -5.20 11.02 6.57
CA PRO A 49 -6.04 12.16 6.97
C PRO A 49 -7.45 11.74 7.45
N MET A 50 -7.60 10.51 7.96
CA MET A 50 -8.88 9.99 8.42
C MET A 50 -9.15 10.36 9.88
N CYS A 51 -10.43 10.40 10.27
CA CYS A 51 -10.83 10.71 11.64
C CYS A 51 -10.25 9.71 12.65
N ALA A 52 -9.98 10.19 13.87
CA ALA A 52 -9.60 9.33 14.98
C ALA A 52 -10.68 8.26 15.24
N GLY A 53 -10.28 7.00 15.36
CA GLY A 53 -11.20 5.87 15.53
C GLY A 53 -11.98 5.47 14.27
N CYS A 54 -11.57 5.90 13.07
CA CYS A 54 -12.23 5.48 11.84
C CYS A 54 -12.13 3.96 11.62
N ALA A 55 -13.28 3.28 11.73
CA ALA A 55 -13.37 1.84 11.54
C ALA A 55 -12.93 1.38 10.13
N MET A 56 -13.21 2.19 9.10
CA MET A 56 -12.81 1.86 7.74
C MET A 56 -11.28 1.89 7.57
N THR A 57 -10.59 2.83 8.21
CA THR A 57 -9.13 2.86 8.14
C THR A 57 -8.50 1.70 8.89
N LEU A 58 -9.07 1.34 10.04
CA LEU A 58 -8.66 0.12 10.75
C LEU A 58 -8.84 -1.11 9.85
N PHE A 59 -9.98 -1.23 9.16
CA PHE A 59 -10.22 -2.30 8.20
C PHE A 59 -9.18 -2.31 7.06
N ILE A 60 -8.92 -1.17 6.43
CA ILE A 60 -7.94 -1.05 5.34
C ILE A 60 -6.54 -1.46 5.83
N ARG A 61 -6.13 -0.97 7.01
CA ARG A 61 -4.84 -1.27 7.63
C ARG A 61 -4.69 -2.78 7.87
N LEU A 62 -5.72 -3.42 8.43
CA LEU A 62 -5.74 -4.87 8.68
C LEU A 62 -5.81 -5.70 7.38
N ALA A 63 -6.49 -5.21 6.36
CA ALA A 63 -6.56 -5.89 5.06
C ALA A 63 -5.20 -5.88 4.35
N ILE A 64 -4.55 -4.71 4.29
CA ILE A 64 -3.29 -4.53 3.56
C ILE A 64 -2.16 -5.38 4.15
N ILE A 65 -2.04 -5.44 5.48
CA ILE A 65 -1.04 -6.31 6.14
C ILE A 65 -1.28 -7.80 5.87
N SER A 66 -2.53 -8.20 5.63
CA SER A 66 -2.87 -9.59 5.32
C SER A 66 -2.62 -10.00 3.87
N PHE A 67 -2.21 -9.07 3.00
CA PHE A 67 -1.89 -9.41 1.62
C PHE A 67 -0.68 -10.36 1.57
N PRO A 68 -0.74 -11.41 0.74
CA PRO A 68 0.33 -12.40 0.68
C PRO A 68 1.63 -11.79 0.16
N ASN A 69 1.54 -10.90 -0.82
CA ASN A 69 2.65 -10.15 -1.41
C ASN A 69 2.21 -8.69 -1.57
N PRO A 70 2.25 -7.86 -0.50
CA PRO A 70 1.82 -6.47 -0.58
C PRO A 70 2.62 -5.69 -1.63
N GLU A 71 3.88 -6.06 -1.85
CA GLU A 71 4.74 -5.48 -2.88
C GLU A 71 4.20 -5.63 -4.31
N ASP A 72 3.55 -6.77 -4.58
CA ASP A 72 3.02 -7.13 -5.89
C ASP A 72 1.50 -6.89 -5.97
N THR A 73 0.98 -6.00 -5.14
CA THR A 73 -0.44 -5.68 -5.05
C THR A 73 -0.73 -4.27 -5.56
N ILE A 74 -1.72 -4.15 -6.45
CA ILE A 74 -2.29 -2.87 -6.85
C ILE A 74 -3.65 -2.73 -6.19
N THR A 75 -3.84 -1.65 -5.44
CA THR A 75 -5.14 -1.30 -4.87
C THR A 75 -5.91 -0.42 -5.85
N VAL A 76 -7.18 -0.75 -6.08
CA VAL A 76 -8.09 0.05 -6.89
C VAL A 76 -9.17 0.59 -5.98
N GLY A 77 -9.38 1.90 -5.99
CA GLY A 77 -10.40 2.53 -5.17
C GLY A 77 -11.11 3.66 -5.91
N THR A 78 -12.39 3.84 -5.61
CA THR A 78 -13.18 4.94 -6.15
C THR A 78 -13.09 6.17 -5.26
N ALA A 79 -13.71 7.26 -5.68
CA ALA A 79 -14.01 8.34 -4.75
C ALA A 79 -14.86 7.83 -3.57
N GLY A 80 -14.55 8.39 -2.40
CA GLY A 80 -15.05 7.94 -1.10
C GLY A 80 -13.96 8.11 -0.04
N CYS A 81 -14.35 8.07 1.23
CA CYS A 81 -13.42 8.30 2.35
C CYS A 81 -12.30 7.24 2.40
N GLY A 82 -12.57 6.00 1.96
CA GLY A 82 -11.56 4.92 1.96
C GLY A 82 -10.36 5.24 1.06
N ARG A 83 -10.59 5.98 -0.03
CA ARG A 83 -9.54 6.47 -0.91
C ARG A 83 -8.46 7.24 -0.16
N LEU A 84 -8.86 8.06 0.81
CA LEU A 84 -7.95 8.93 1.53
C LEU A 84 -6.95 8.16 2.39
N ALA A 85 -7.31 6.95 2.84
CA ALA A 85 -6.40 6.05 3.52
C ALA A 85 -5.59 5.21 2.52
N ILE A 86 -6.25 4.58 1.54
CA ILE A 86 -5.58 3.68 0.59
C ILE A 86 -4.50 4.42 -0.21
N SER A 87 -4.74 5.68 -0.58
CA SER A 87 -3.76 6.47 -1.35
C SER A 87 -2.51 6.87 -0.55
N GLN A 88 -2.52 6.70 0.78
CA GLN A 88 -1.37 6.93 1.65
C GLN A 88 -0.60 5.65 1.94
N ALA A 89 -1.11 4.50 1.49
CA ALA A 89 -0.43 3.23 1.66
C ALA A 89 0.82 3.17 0.78
N ALA A 90 1.87 2.50 1.25
CA ALA A 90 3.13 2.33 0.51
C ALA A 90 3.05 1.29 -0.63
N ILE A 91 1.87 1.08 -1.21
CA ILE A 91 1.63 0.16 -2.33
C ILE A 91 0.92 0.91 -3.48
N PRO A 92 1.08 0.48 -4.73
CA PRO A 92 0.43 1.13 -5.86
C PRO A 92 -1.09 1.29 -5.67
N PHE A 93 -1.57 2.51 -5.95
CA PHE A 93 -2.98 2.86 -5.89
C PHE A 93 -3.44 3.41 -7.24
N VAL A 94 -4.55 2.89 -7.76
CA VAL A 94 -5.22 3.39 -8.96
C VAL A 94 -6.60 3.91 -8.59
N TYR A 95 -6.84 5.17 -8.95
CA TYR A 95 -8.15 5.80 -8.81
C TYR A 95 -9.09 5.35 -9.92
N GLY A 96 -10.23 4.76 -9.54
CA GLY A 96 -11.39 4.59 -10.40
C GLY A 96 -12.42 5.71 -10.18
N ASN A 97 -13.22 6.01 -11.19
CA ASN A 97 -14.38 6.87 -11.00
C ASN A 97 -15.48 6.17 -10.18
N TYR A 98 -16.49 6.91 -9.74
CA TYR A 98 -17.63 6.32 -9.03
C TYR A 98 -18.30 5.21 -9.85
N GLY A 99 -18.27 3.98 -9.30
CA GLY A 99 -18.95 2.83 -9.86
C GLY A 99 -18.16 2.04 -10.92
N ASP A 100 -16.94 2.45 -11.26
CA ASP A 100 -16.14 1.78 -12.30
C ASP A 100 -15.00 0.89 -11.75
N GLN A 101 -14.83 0.79 -10.43
CA GLN A 101 -13.69 0.12 -9.79
C GLN A 101 -13.49 -1.31 -10.27
N ASN A 102 -14.58 -2.05 -10.48
CA ASN A 102 -14.52 -3.42 -10.98
C ASN A 102 -14.10 -3.46 -12.46
N GLY A 103 -14.51 -2.47 -13.25
CA GLY A 103 -14.08 -2.30 -14.65
C GLY A 103 -12.59 -1.99 -14.73
N VAL A 104 -12.11 -1.04 -13.91
CA VAL A 104 -10.68 -0.69 -13.82
C VAL A 104 -9.86 -1.88 -13.34
N ALA A 105 -10.27 -2.56 -12.27
CA ALA A 105 -9.56 -3.73 -11.75
C ALA A 105 -9.52 -4.88 -12.77
N SER A 106 -10.63 -5.15 -13.46
CA SER A 106 -10.69 -6.17 -14.52
C SER A 106 -9.80 -5.79 -15.71
N GLY A 107 -9.80 -4.53 -16.12
CA GLY A 107 -8.95 -4.00 -17.19
C GLY A 107 -7.46 -4.12 -16.86
N LEU A 108 -7.06 -3.73 -15.64
CA LEU A 108 -5.70 -3.87 -15.14
C LEU A 108 -5.28 -5.35 -15.10
N SER A 109 -6.11 -6.22 -14.53
CA SER A 109 -5.82 -7.65 -14.47
C SER A 109 -5.65 -8.27 -15.85
N ARG A 110 -6.51 -7.90 -16.82
CA ARG A 110 -6.41 -8.36 -18.21
C ARG A 110 -5.15 -7.81 -18.88
N GLY A 111 -4.85 -6.52 -18.71
CA GLY A 111 -3.67 -5.87 -19.29
C GLY A 111 -2.36 -6.48 -18.79
N LEU A 112 -2.25 -6.70 -17.49
CA LEU A 112 -1.08 -7.33 -16.85
C LEU A 112 -0.92 -8.81 -17.16
N ARG A 113 -1.95 -9.49 -17.69
CA ARG A 113 -1.83 -10.89 -18.17
C ARG A 113 -1.35 -11.00 -19.61
N LEU A 114 -1.48 -9.92 -20.39
CA LEU A 114 -1.07 -9.90 -21.80
C LEU A 114 0.41 -9.53 -22.00
N ARG A 115 1.09 -9.16 -20.92
CA ARG A 115 2.52 -8.87 -20.85
C ARG A 115 3.16 -9.64 -19.71
#